data_AF-A0A7X7D0J6-F1
#
_entry.id   AF-A0A7X7D0J6-F1
#
_cell.length_a   1.000
_cell.length_b   1.000
_cell.length_c   1.000
_cell.angle_alpha   90.00
_cell.angle_beta   90.00
_cell.angle_gamma   90.00
#
_symmetry.space_group_name_H-M   'P 1'
#
loop_
_entity.id
_entity.type
_entity.pdbx_description
1 polymer ?
#
loop_
_entity_poly.entity_id
_entity_poly.type
_entity_poly.pdbx_seq_one_letter_code
_entity_poly.pdbx_strand_id
1 'polypeptide(L)'
;MPYRRLPNTDSARLRALKRAVEISKEIPPFRLAFSMKTLVKIQAILPLFENSISHQRQTLVNQTDKAKRNQETAKKARLYITHFLRVMNMAIVRGELPPETRSFYGIATDDATIPSLTTENELVAWGKRIIDGEEYRIRKGSSPVTNPTIAVVKVRYEKFLETRNHYKTINRRASECVNKTSDMRREVDELITILWNEIESGFSSLPEDEKRASAERYGVVYVFRKNEMVRKDLSPTLFGSGQEENN
;
A
#
# COMPACT_ATOMS: atom_id res chain seq x y z
N MET A 1 4.05 -22.52 -31.09
CA MET A 1 4.23 -21.14 -31.59
C MET A 1 4.28 -20.20 -30.39
N PRO A 2 5.29 -19.31 -30.31
CA PRO A 2 5.36 -18.29 -29.24
C PRO A 2 4.11 -17.42 -29.28
N TYR A 3 3.62 -17.02 -28.11
CA TYR A 3 2.53 -16.05 -28.04
C TYR A 3 2.99 -14.77 -27.36
N ARG A 4 2.39 -13.66 -27.78
CA ARG A 4 2.63 -12.33 -27.21
C ARG A 4 2.09 -12.26 -25.79
N ARG A 5 2.90 -11.78 -24.85
CA ARG A 5 2.48 -11.58 -23.45
C ARG A 5 2.57 -10.11 -23.08
N LEU A 6 1.41 -9.47 -22.85
CA LEU A 6 1.37 -8.10 -22.36
C LEU A 6 2.11 -7.97 -21.02
N PRO A 7 2.73 -6.81 -20.76
CA PRO A 7 3.43 -6.56 -19.51
C PRO A 7 2.53 -6.75 -18.28
N ASN A 8 2.99 -7.58 -17.34
CA ASN A 8 2.27 -7.82 -16.09
C ASN A 8 2.76 -6.93 -14.95
N THR A 9 4.02 -6.47 -14.99
CA THR A 9 4.60 -5.57 -13.98
C THR A 9 4.71 -4.14 -14.47
N ASP A 10 4.67 -3.19 -13.54
CA ASP A 10 4.91 -1.77 -13.82
C ASP A 10 6.30 -1.53 -14.44
N SER A 11 7.31 -2.30 -14.01
CA SER A 11 8.64 -2.26 -14.60
C SER A 11 8.68 -2.71 -16.06
N ALA A 12 7.90 -3.74 -16.42
CA ALA A 12 7.80 -4.22 -17.80
C ALA A 12 7.03 -3.22 -18.68
N ARG A 13 5.95 -2.61 -18.15
CA ARG A 13 5.21 -1.53 -18.84
C ARG A 13 6.14 -0.35 -19.15
N LEU A 14 6.88 0.13 -18.14
CA LEU A 14 7.84 1.22 -18.30
C LEU A 14 8.94 0.87 -19.31
N ARG A 15 9.47 -0.35 -19.26
CA ARG A 15 10.49 -0.80 -20.23
C ARG A 15 9.97 -0.80 -21.66
N ALA A 16 8.75 -1.29 -21.89
CA ALA A 16 8.14 -1.31 -23.22
C ALA A 16 7.97 0.12 -23.78
N LEU A 17 7.44 1.05 -22.98
CA LEU A 17 7.27 2.45 -23.39
C LEU A 17 8.61 3.16 -23.63
N LYS A 18 9.59 2.98 -22.74
CA LYS A 18 10.93 3.56 -22.89
C LYS A 18 11.62 3.06 -24.15
N ARG A 19 11.54 1.75 -24.42
CA ARG A 19 12.17 1.17 -25.61
C ARG A 19 11.61 1.76 -26.90
N ALA A 20 10.29 1.97 -26.96
CA ALA A 20 9.66 2.63 -28.11
C ALA A 20 10.16 4.08 -28.30
N VAL A 21 10.31 4.84 -27.21
CA VAL A 21 10.85 6.20 -27.25
C VAL A 21 12.33 6.21 -27.64
N GLU A 22 13.15 5.28 -27.14
CA GLU A 22 14.56 5.16 -27.51
C GLU A 22 14.73 4.92 -29.01
N ILE A 23 14.00 3.95 -29.57
CA ILE A 23 14.07 3.63 -31.01
C ILE A 23 13.58 4.80 -31.87
N SER A 24 12.58 5.57 -31.40
CA SER A 24 12.15 6.78 -32.10
C SER A 24 13.22 7.86 -32.20
N LYS A 25 14.26 7.82 -31.37
CA LYS A 25 15.41 8.73 -31.44
C LYS A 25 16.48 8.22 -32.41
N GLU A 26 16.59 6.91 -32.57
CA GLU A 26 17.56 6.26 -33.46
C GLU A 26 17.07 6.20 -34.91
N ILE A 27 15.78 6.00 -35.11
CA ILE A 27 15.17 5.76 -36.43
C ILE A 27 14.34 6.98 -36.86
N PRO A 28 14.52 7.49 -38.09
CA PRO A 28 13.70 8.57 -38.62
C PRO A 28 12.20 8.22 -38.64
N PRO A 29 11.29 9.19 -38.46
CA PRO A 29 9.85 8.96 -38.37
C PRO A 29 9.23 8.11 -39.49
N PHE A 30 9.74 8.24 -40.72
CA PHE A 30 9.23 7.53 -41.89
C PHE A 30 9.65 6.05 -41.96
N ARG A 31 10.61 5.61 -41.13
CA ARG A 31 11.05 4.21 -41.02
C ARG A 31 10.59 3.55 -39.72
N LEU A 32 9.82 4.24 -38.88
CA LEU A 32 9.29 3.65 -37.66
C LEU A 32 8.19 2.63 -37.98
N ALA A 33 8.21 1.51 -37.24
CA ALA A 33 7.20 0.47 -37.35
C ALA A 33 5.87 0.83 -36.66
N PHE A 34 5.74 2.03 -36.10
CA PHE A 34 4.54 2.50 -35.40
C PHE A 34 4.27 3.98 -35.70
N SER A 35 3.05 4.42 -35.45
CA SER A 35 2.59 5.74 -35.91
C SER A 35 3.13 6.89 -35.03
N MET A 36 3.32 8.06 -35.63
CA MET A 36 3.68 9.28 -34.89
C MET A 36 2.63 9.66 -33.83
N LYS A 37 1.35 9.33 -34.09
CA LYS A 37 0.27 9.50 -33.13
C LYS A 37 0.51 8.67 -31.86
N THR A 38 0.93 7.42 -32.01
CA THR A 38 1.30 6.54 -30.89
C THR A 38 2.51 7.08 -30.14
N LEU A 39 3.54 7.57 -30.86
CA LEU A 39 4.73 8.16 -30.25
C LEU A 39 4.41 9.35 -29.32
N VAL A 40 3.61 10.30 -29.80
CA VAL A 40 3.23 11.49 -29.02
C VAL A 40 2.47 11.10 -27.75
N LYS A 41 1.56 10.12 -27.84
CA LYS A 41 0.84 9.59 -26.67
C LYS A 41 1.80 8.95 -25.65
N ILE A 42 2.75 8.16 -26.12
CA ILE A 42 3.76 7.52 -25.25
C ILE A 42 4.60 8.58 -24.53
N GLN A 43 5.08 9.60 -25.26
CA GLN A 43 5.88 10.68 -24.68
C GLN A 43 5.10 11.49 -23.63
N ALA A 44 3.79 11.68 -23.82
CA ALA A 44 2.94 12.37 -22.85
C ALA A 44 2.67 11.53 -21.58
N ILE A 45 2.35 10.24 -21.73
CA ILE A 45 1.93 9.40 -20.60
C ILE A 45 3.12 8.86 -19.78
N LEU A 46 4.27 8.61 -20.41
CA LEU A 46 5.43 8.00 -19.77
C LEU A 46 5.87 8.72 -18.47
N PRO A 47 6.16 10.05 -18.47
CA PRO A 47 6.58 10.74 -17.25
C PRO A 47 5.46 10.76 -16.19
N LEU A 48 4.20 10.83 -16.60
CA LEU A 48 3.07 10.79 -15.67
C LEU A 48 2.97 9.43 -14.98
N PHE A 49 3.15 8.34 -15.73
CA PHE A 49 3.07 6.99 -15.21
C PHE A 49 4.23 6.65 -14.28
N GLU A 50 5.46 7.06 -14.62
CA GLU A 50 6.63 6.93 -13.75
C GLU A 50 6.42 7.64 -12.41
N ASN A 51 5.97 8.90 -12.46
CA ASN A 51 5.69 9.68 -11.26
C ASN A 51 4.57 9.03 -10.42
N SER A 52 3.52 8.52 -11.07
CA SER A 52 2.42 7.82 -10.39
C SER A 52 2.89 6.58 -9.64
N ILE A 53 3.72 5.74 -10.27
CA ILE A 53 4.28 4.54 -9.63
C ILE A 53 5.19 4.91 -8.45
N SER A 54 6.07 5.89 -8.65
CA SER A 54 6.98 6.38 -7.61
C SER A 54 6.19 6.92 -6.40
N HIS A 55 5.18 7.75 -6.67
CA HIS A 55 4.31 8.31 -5.65
C HIS A 55 3.48 7.25 -4.92
N GLN A 56 2.96 6.23 -5.63
CA GLN A 56 2.28 5.09 -5.02
C GLN A 56 3.20 4.38 -4.04
N ARG A 57 4.44 4.06 -4.46
CA ARG A 57 5.42 3.38 -3.61
C ARG A 57 5.72 4.18 -2.35
N GLN A 58 5.99 5.48 -2.48
CA GLN A 58 6.27 6.35 -1.33
C GLN A 58 5.08 6.45 -0.37
N THR A 59 3.86 6.55 -0.92
CA THR A 59 2.63 6.64 -0.13
C THR A 59 2.37 5.38 0.67
N LEU A 60 2.59 4.19 0.10
CA LEU A 60 2.41 2.91 0.79
C LEU A 60 3.44 2.69 1.91
N VAL A 61 4.70 3.11 1.71
CA VAL A 61 5.72 3.10 2.77
C VAL A 61 5.29 3.98 3.93
N ASN A 62 4.89 5.22 3.64
CA ASN A 62 4.40 6.15 4.66
C ASN A 62 3.16 5.60 5.39
N GLN A 63 2.20 5.01 4.67
CA GLN A 63 1.01 4.37 5.26
C GLN A 63 1.40 3.28 6.27
N THR A 64 2.38 2.45 5.92
CA THR A 64 2.87 1.37 6.79
C THR A 64 3.50 1.93 8.06
N ASP A 65 4.30 2.98 7.95
CA ASP A 65 4.93 3.64 9.10
C ASP A 65 3.90 4.30 10.02
N LYS A 66 2.87 4.95 9.45
CA LYS A 66 1.78 5.53 10.25
C LYS A 66 0.91 4.46 10.89
N ALA A 67 0.70 3.31 10.24
CA ALA A 67 -0.02 2.18 10.82
C ALA A 67 0.68 1.67 12.08
N LYS A 68 2.00 1.48 12.03
CA LYS A 68 2.82 1.06 13.18
C LYS A 68 2.70 2.05 14.35
N ARG A 69 2.88 3.34 14.08
CA ARG A 69 2.76 4.40 15.09
C ARG A 69 1.37 4.45 15.73
N ASN A 70 0.31 4.31 14.93
CA ASN A 70 -1.06 4.25 15.44
C ASN A 70 -1.30 3.01 16.33
N GLN A 71 -0.73 1.87 15.94
CA GLN A 71 -0.83 0.66 16.76
C GLN A 71 -0.10 0.81 18.11
N GLU A 72 1.07 1.45 18.12
CA GLU A 72 1.84 1.71 19.35
C GLU A 72 1.09 2.63 20.31
N THR A 73 0.53 3.73 19.81
CA THR A 73 -0.26 4.67 20.63
C THR A 73 -1.57 4.02 21.11
N ALA A 74 -2.24 3.23 20.27
CA ALA A 74 -3.43 2.48 20.67
C ALA A 74 -3.13 1.46 21.79
N LYS A 75 -2.01 0.72 21.68
CA LYS A 75 -1.54 -0.20 22.73
C LYS A 75 -1.28 0.54 24.05
N LYS A 76 -0.62 1.70 23.99
CA LYS A 76 -0.36 2.53 25.18
C LYS A 76 -1.65 3.09 25.78
N ALA A 77 -2.55 3.67 24.99
CA ALA A 77 -3.83 4.18 25.49
C ALA A 77 -4.63 3.06 26.18
N ARG A 78 -4.72 1.89 25.54
CA ARG A 78 -5.39 0.70 26.10
C ARG A 78 -4.81 0.28 27.44
N LEU A 79 -3.47 0.21 27.54
CA LEU A 79 -2.78 -0.15 28.77
C LEU A 79 -3.15 0.79 29.92
N TYR A 80 -3.06 2.10 29.69
CA TYR A 80 -3.32 3.10 30.72
C TYR A 80 -4.78 3.15 31.15
N ILE A 81 -5.72 3.03 30.20
CA ILE A 81 -7.16 2.94 30.53
C ILE A 81 -7.45 1.68 31.34
N THR A 82 -6.88 0.54 30.94
CA THR A 82 -7.04 -0.74 31.67
C THR A 82 -6.47 -0.62 33.09
N HIS A 83 -5.29 -0.04 33.24
CA HIS A 83 -4.65 0.14 34.55
C HIS A 83 -5.46 1.09 35.45
N PHE A 84 -5.98 2.18 34.89
CA PHE A 84 -6.86 3.10 35.61
C PHE A 84 -8.07 2.36 36.20
N LEU A 85 -8.78 1.59 35.39
CA LEU A 85 -9.94 0.81 35.85
C LEU A 85 -9.58 -0.25 36.88
N ARG A 86 -8.44 -0.94 36.70
CA ARG A 86 -7.95 -1.91 37.68
C ARG A 86 -7.69 -1.25 39.04
N VAL A 87 -7.02 -0.11 39.04
CA VAL A 87 -6.65 0.58 40.27
C VAL A 87 -7.86 1.16 40.97
N MET A 88 -8.82 1.70 40.20
CA MET A 88 -10.13 2.09 40.71
C MET A 88 -10.85 0.92 41.39
N ASN A 89 -10.91 -0.25 40.74
CA ASN A 89 -11.51 -1.45 41.33
C ASN A 89 -10.76 -1.92 42.59
N MET A 90 -9.42 -1.87 42.60
CA MET A 90 -8.64 -2.20 43.79
C MET A 90 -8.90 -1.23 44.95
N ALA A 91 -9.05 0.06 44.68
CA ALA A 91 -9.40 1.06 45.70
C ALA A 91 -10.80 0.81 46.27
N ILE A 92 -11.76 0.33 45.45
CA ILE A 92 -13.08 -0.11 45.94
C ILE A 92 -12.93 -1.33 46.86
N VAL A 93 -12.15 -2.33 46.46
CA VAL A 93 -11.92 -3.54 47.27
C VAL A 93 -11.27 -3.21 48.62
N ARG A 94 -10.37 -2.21 48.66
CA ARG A 94 -9.75 -1.72 49.90
C ARG A 94 -10.67 -0.86 50.77
N GLY A 95 -11.86 -0.49 50.28
CA GLY A 95 -12.79 0.42 50.97
C GLY A 95 -12.39 1.90 50.90
N GLU A 96 -11.42 2.26 50.05
CA GLU A 96 -11.00 3.65 49.84
C GLU A 96 -11.98 4.43 48.93
N LEU A 97 -12.68 3.71 48.06
CA LEU A 97 -13.69 4.25 47.15
C LEU A 97 -15.01 3.48 47.30
N PRO A 98 -16.16 4.17 47.21
CA PRO A 98 -17.46 3.51 47.24
C PRO A 98 -17.72 2.74 45.94
N PRO A 99 -18.40 1.56 45.95
CA PRO A 99 -18.77 0.80 44.75
C PRO A 99 -19.54 1.62 43.70
N GLU A 100 -20.30 2.63 44.14
CA GLU A 100 -21.03 3.60 43.32
C GLU A 100 -20.10 4.35 42.36
N THR A 101 -18.80 4.39 42.63
CA THR A 101 -17.76 4.99 41.76
C THR A 101 -17.83 4.43 40.34
N ARG A 102 -18.20 3.16 40.16
CA ARG A 102 -18.30 2.52 38.83
C ARG A 102 -19.36 3.16 37.93
N SER A 103 -20.45 3.65 38.53
CA SER A 103 -21.58 4.23 37.78
C SER A 103 -21.19 5.51 37.04
N PHE A 104 -20.21 6.26 37.56
CA PHE A 104 -19.63 7.44 36.90
C PHE A 104 -18.97 7.12 35.57
N TYR A 105 -18.48 5.89 35.38
CA TYR A 105 -17.89 5.43 34.13
C TYR A 105 -18.86 4.60 33.29
N GLY A 106 -20.13 4.52 33.67
CA GLY A 106 -21.15 3.71 33.00
C GLY A 106 -20.91 2.19 33.15
N ILE A 107 -20.35 1.77 34.29
CA ILE A 107 -20.21 0.37 34.69
C ILE A 107 -21.17 0.12 35.85
N ALA A 108 -21.80 -1.06 35.91
CA ALA A 108 -22.69 -1.41 37.01
C ALA A 108 -21.93 -1.43 38.35
N THR A 109 -22.60 -1.11 39.45
CA THR A 109 -21.94 -0.93 40.76
C THR A 109 -21.40 -2.24 41.34
N ASP A 110 -22.04 -3.35 41.01
CA ASP A 110 -21.67 -4.72 41.35
C ASP A 110 -20.72 -5.38 40.34
N ASP A 111 -20.55 -4.79 39.15
CA ASP A 111 -19.71 -5.34 38.09
C ASP A 111 -18.26 -4.82 38.15
N ALA A 112 -17.34 -5.68 38.59
CA ALA A 112 -15.90 -5.38 38.59
C ALA A 112 -15.21 -5.69 37.25
N THR A 113 -15.95 -6.14 36.24
CA THR A 113 -15.40 -6.55 34.95
C THR A 113 -14.85 -5.35 34.19
N ILE A 114 -13.65 -5.50 33.63
CA ILE A 114 -13.06 -4.47 32.78
C ILE A 114 -13.67 -4.63 31.39
N PRO A 115 -14.22 -3.55 30.80
CA PRO A 115 -14.78 -3.61 29.46
C PRO A 115 -13.74 -4.01 28.42
N SER A 116 -14.20 -4.69 27.37
CA SER A 116 -13.36 -4.94 26.20
C SER A 116 -12.93 -3.62 25.57
N LEU A 117 -11.62 -3.51 25.34
CA LEU A 117 -10.99 -2.41 24.61
C LEU A 117 -10.37 -2.94 23.31
N THR A 118 -10.86 -4.06 22.78
CA THR A 118 -10.19 -4.87 21.77
C THR A 118 -10.10 -4.13 20.44
N THR A 119 -11.20 -3.51 20.02
CA THR A 119 -11.26 -2.72 18.80
C THR A 119 -10.87 -1.26 19.05
N GLU A 120 -10.42 -0.56 18.01
CA GLU A 120 -10.16 0.89 18.13
C GLU A 120 -11.44 1.66 18.47
N ASN A 121 -12.60 1.25 17.98
CA ASN A 121 -13.86 1.92 18.26
C ASN A 121 -14.29 1.75 19.72
N GLU A 122 -14.11 0.55 20.30
CA GLU A 122 -14.26 0.33 21.74
C GLU A 122 -13.32 1.23 22.54
N LEU A 123 -12.04 1.30 22.15
CA LEU A 123 -11.04 2.11 22.84
C LEU A 123 -11.41 3.61 22.81
N VAL A 124 -11.95 4.11 21.69
CA VAL A 124 -12.49 5.48 21.59
C VAL A 124 -13.68 5.68 22.52
N ALA A 125 -14.66 4.79 22.47
CA ALA A 125 -15.88 4.93 23.26
C ALA A 125 -15.60 4.90 24.77
N TRP A 126 -14.86 3.90 25.23
CA TRP A 126 -14.52 3.73 26.63
C TRP A 126 -13.51 4.74 27.14
N GLY A 127 -12.49 5.08 26.33
CA GLY A 127 -11.51 6.10 26.71
C GLY A 127 -12.17 7.43 27.03
N LYS A 128 -13.09 7.89 26.16
CA LYS A 128 -13.87 9.10 26.42
C LYS A 128 -14.73 8.98 27.68
N ARG A 129 -15.50 7.90 27.81
CA ARG A 129 -16.41 7.68 28.94
C ARG A 129 -15.69 7.71 30.29
N ILE A 130 -14.52 7.07 30.37
CA ILE A 130 -13.74 6.97 31.61
C ILE A 130 -13.12 8.33 31.98
N ILE A 131 -12.57 9.05 30.99
CA ILE A 131 -11.99 10.38 31.20
C ILE A 131 -13.06 11.36 31.66
N ASP A 132 -14.18 11.45 30.92
CA ASP A 132 -15.27 12.37 31.25
C ASP A 132 -15.89 12.04 32.62
N GLY A 133 -16.03 10.75 32.94
CA GLY A 133 -16.55 10.28 34.21
C GLY A 133 -15.66 10.64 35.40
N GLU A 134 -14.34 10.49 35.27
CA GLU A 134 -13.41 10.82 36.35
C GLU A 134 -13.26 12.33 36.53
N GLU A 135 -13.22 13.10 35.45
CA GLU A 135 -13.24 14.56 35.52
C GLU A 135 -14.52 15.08 36.20
N TYR A 136 -15.66 14.41 35.99
CA TYR A 136 -16.90 14.73 36.69
C TYR A 136 -16.85 14.35 38.19
N ARG A 137 -16.29 13.19 38.55
CA ARG A 137 -16.07 12.80 39.96
C ARG A 137 -15.21 13.82 40.71
N ILE A 138 -14.10 14.23 40.11
CA ILE A 138 -13.19 15.23 40.69
C ILE A 138 -13.91 16.57 40.87
N ARG A 139 -14.70 17.02 39.88
CA ARG A 139 -15.50 18.25 40.00
C ARG A 139 -16.55 18.19 41.11
N LYS A 140 -17.06 17.00 41.43
CA LYS A 140 -17.95 16.78 42.59
C LYS A 140 -17.22 16.71 43.94
N GLY A 141 -15.90 16.89 43.96
CA GLY A 141 -15.09 16.83 45.19
C GLY A 141 -14.73 15.42 45.63
N SER A 142 -14.91 14.40 44.77
CA SER A 142 -14.46 13.04 45.09
C SER A 142 -12.95 12.90 44.96
N SER A 143 -12.36 12.03 45.78
CA SER A 143 -10.92 11.72 45.71
C SER A 143 -10.55 11.11 44.35
N PRO A 144 -9.50 11.64 43.69
CA PRO A 144 -9.06 11.15 42.39
C PRO A 144 -8.32 9.81 42.50
N VAL A 145 -8.38 9.01 41.44
CA VAL A 145 -7.45 7.88 41.27
C VAL A 145 -6.08 8.41 40.85
N THR A 146 -5.03 8.04 41.58
CA THR A 146 -3.71 8.69 41.48
C THR A 146 -2.68 7.92 40.66
N ASN A 147 -2.84 6.62 40.42
CA ASN A 147 -1.83 5.82 39.72
C ASN A 147 -2.44 4.77 38.76
N PRO A 148 -2.58 5.06 37.46
CA PRO A 148 -2.24 6.31 36.80
C PRO A 148 -3.25 7.42 37.11
N THR A 149 -2.80 8.68 37.15
CA THR A 149 -3.72 9.83 37.22
C THR A 149 -4.53 9.94 35.93
N ILE A 150 -5.74 10.51 36.04
CA ILE A 150 -6.58 10.74 34.87
C ILE A 150 -5.93 11.64 33.83
N ALA A 151 -5.11 12.60 34.25
CA ALA A 151 -4.35 13.46 33.35
C ALA A 151 -3.38 12.66 32.47
N VAL A 152 -2.67 11.68 33.04
CA VAL A 152 -1.77 10.82 32.26
C VAL A 152 -2.56 9.95 31.29
N VAL A 153 -3.69 9.38 31.74
CA VAL A 153 -4.58 8.57 30.87
C VAL A 153 -5.08 9.42 29.69
N LYS A 154 -5.52 10.65 29.96
CA LYS A 154 -6.00 11.61 28.96
C LYS A 154 -4.94 11.92 27.91
N VAL A 155 -3.72 12.25 28.32
CA VAL A 155 -2.61 12.51 27.37
C VAL A 155 -2.34 11.30 26.46
N ARG A 156 -2.36 10.08 27.00
CA ARG A 156 -2.17 8.86 26.19
C ARG A 156 -3.33 8.62 25.22
N TYR A 157 -4.55 8.86 25.68
CA TYR A 157 -5.76 8.72 24.89
C TYR A 157 -5.85 9.75 23.75
N GLU A 158 -5.59 11.02 24.03
CA GLU A 158 -5.54 12.09 23.04
C GLU A 158 -4.47 11.82 21.98
N LYS A 159 -3.29 11.32 22.40
CA LYS A 159 -2.23 10.95 21.45
C LYS A 159 -2.67 9.83 20.51
N PHE A 160 -3.42 8.86 21.01
CA PHE A 160 -4.03 7.81 20.19
C PHE A 160 -5.05 8.37 19.20
N LEU A 161 -5.94 9.27 19.63
CA LEU A 161 -6.92 9.91 18.74
C LEU A 161 -6.25 10.69 17.61
N GLU A 162 -5.19 11.44 17.92
CA GLU A 162 -4.38 12.18 16.95
C GLU A 162 -3.80 11.24 15.89
N THR A 163 -3.11 10.17 16.32
CA THR A 163 -2.51 9.21 15.39
C THR A 163 -3.54 8.45 14.58
N ARG A 164 -4.70 8.15 15.15
CA ARG A 164 -5.80 7.45 14.46
C ARG A 164 -6.40 8.32 13.36
N ASN A 165 -6.65 9.60 13.63
CA ASN A 165 -7.16 10.55 12.64
C ASN A 165 -6.16 10.76 11.50
N HIS A 166 -4.88 10.88 11.85
CA HIS A 166 -3.82 10.97 10.86
C HIS A 166 -3.73 9.70 10.00
N TYR A 167 -3.74 8.53 10.63
CA TYR A 167 -3.71 7.25 9.93
C TYR A 167 -4.91 7.07 8.99
N LYS A 168 -6.13 7.40 9.43
CA LYS A 168 -7.34 7.35 8.59
C LYS A 168 -7.20 8.23 7.34
N THR A 169 -6.62 9.42 7.50
CA THR A 169 -6.38 10.35 6.38
C THR A 169 -5.36 9.78 5.39
N ILE A 170 -4.24 9.25 5.89
CA ILE A 170 -3.20 8.64 5.04
C ILE A 170 -3.72 7.38 4.34
N ASN A 171 -4.50 6.55 5.04
CA ASN A 171 -5.09 5.34 4.47
C ASN A 171 -6.03 5.65 3.30
N ARG A 172 -6.86 6.70 3.43
CA ARG A 172 -7.71 7.18 2.33
C ARG A 172 -6.87 7.62 1.13
N ARG A 173 -5.85 8.47 1.35
CA ARG A 173 -4.96 8.94 0.29
C ARG A 173 -4.21 7.80 -0.39
N ALA A 174 -3.78 6.80 0.35
CA ALA A 174 -3.13 5.61 -0.19
C ALA A 174 -4.07 4.84 -1.11
N SER A 175 -5.33 4.63 -0.70
CA SER A 175 -6.34 3.98 -1.55
C SER A 175 -6.61 4.76 -2.83
N GLU A 176 -6.76 6.09 -2.73
CA GLU A 176 -6.95 6.96 -3.90
C GLU A 176 -5.76 6.89 -4.86
N CYS A 177 -4.54 6.90 -4.33
CA CYS A 177 -3.33 6.77 -5.13
C CYS A 177 -3.24 5.41 -5.84
N VAL A 178 -3.56 4.31 -5.16
CA VAL A 178 -3.57 2.96 -5.74
C VAL A 178 -4.60 2.87 -6.87
N ASN A 179 -5.80 3.41 -6.67
CA ASN A 179 -6.85 3.43 -7.70
C ASN A 179 -6.39 4.24 -8.92
N LYS A 180 -5.85 5.46 -8.71
CA LYS A 180 -5.32 6.29 -9.79
C LYS A 180 -4.23 5.57 -10.59
N THR A 181 -3.28 4.93 -9.93
CA THR A 181 -2.23 4.18 -10.64
C THR A 181 -2.80 2.96 -11.35
N SER A 182 -3.83 2.30 -10.80
CA SER A 182 -4.54 1.21 -11.47
C SER A 182 -5.24 1.67 -12.75
N ASP A 183 -5.85 2.85 -12.75
CA ASP A 183 -6.48 3.43 -13.94
C ASP A 183 -5.43 3.73 -15.02
N MET A 184 -4.31 4.32 -14.63
CA MET A 184 -3.19 4.57 -15.54
C MET A 184 -2.57 3.27 -16.09
N ARG A 185 -2.53 2.18 -15.31
CA ARG A 185 -2.08 0.87 -15.81
C ARG A 185 -2.96 0.39 -16.96
N ARG A 186 -4.28 0.56 -16.86
CA ARG A 186 -5.22 0.16 -17.93
C ARG A 186 -4.98 0.98 -19.20
N GLU A 187 -4.86 2.30 -19.07
CA GLU A 187 -4.55 3.19 -20.20
C GLU A 187 -3.21 2.84 -20.86
N VAL A 188 -2.19 2.56 -20.06
CA VAL A 188 -0.87 2.13 -20.55
C VAL A 188 -0.93 0.77 -21.24
N ASP A 189 -1.69 -0.20 -20.70
CA ASP A 189 -1.86 -1.53 -21.30
C ASP A 189 -2.57 -1.45 -22.67
N GLU A 190 -3.58 -0.59 -22.79
CA GLU A 190 -4.24 -0.30 -24.07
C GLU A 190 -3.26 0.34 -25.07
N LEU A 191 -2.46 1.32 -24.62
CA LEU A 191 -1.47 1.98 -25.47
C LEU A 191 -0.37 1.02 -25.93
N ILE A 192 0.13 0.15 -25.04
CA ILE A 192 1.11 -0.89 -25.38
C ILE A 192 0.51 -1.88 -26.37
N THR A 193 -0.76 -2.24 -26.22
CA THR A 193 -1.46 -3.12 -27.16
C THR A 193 -1.52 -2.49 -28.56
N ILE A 194 -1.88 -1.21 -28.65
CA ILE A 194 -1.89 -0.47 -29.92
C ILE A 194 -0.48 -0.43 -30.53
N LEU A 195 0.53 -0.06 -29.74
CA LEU A 195 1.93 0.01 -30.15
C LEU A 195 2.40 -1.34 -30.72
N TRP A 196 2.17 -2.44 -30.00
CA TRP A 196 2.61 -3.77 -30.41
C TRP A 196 1.89 -4.25 -31.67
N ASN A 197 0.58 -3.97 -31.80
CA ASN A 197 -0.17 -4.25 -33.02
C ASN A 197 0.40 -3.48 -34.23
N GLU A 198 0.71 -2.18 -34.07
CA GLU A 198 1.30 -1.37 -35.14
C GLU A 198 2.67 -1.94 -35.57
N ILE A 199 3.55 -2.28 -34.62
CA ILE A 199 4.86 -2.88 -34.87
C ILE A 199 4.72 -4.20 -35.64
N GLU A 200 3.85 -5.10 -35.19
CA GLU A 200 3.63 -6.40 -35.83
C GLU A 200 3.03 -6.25 -37.24
N SER A 201 2.22 -5.22 -37.47
CA SER A 201 1.68 -4.88 -38.79
C SER A 201 2.76 -4.31 -39.71
N GLY A 202 3.66 -3.47 -39.20
CA GLY A 202 4.78 -2.89 -39.95
C GLY A 202 5.75 -3.94 -40.50
N PHE A 203 5.88 -5.08 -39.82
CA PHE A 203 6.72 -6.21 -40.24
C PHE A 203 5.93 -7.38 -40.85
N SER A 204 4.66 -7.16 -41.22
CA SER A 204 3.78 -8.24 -41.74
C SER A 204 4.27 -8.86 -43.05
N SER A 205 5.07 -8.15 -43.84
CA SER A 205 5.65 -8.64 -45.09
C SER A 205 6.88 -9.54 -44.92
N LEU A 206 7.43 -9.64 -43.71
CA LEU A 206 8.63 -10.44 -43.43
C LEU A 206 8.27 -11.89 -43.03
N PRO A 207 9.18 -12.86 -43.24
CA PRO A 207 9.05 -14.20 -42.70
C PRO A 207 8.84 -14.20 -41.18
N GLU A 208 8.14 -15.19 -40.65
CA GLU A 208 7.67 -15.19 -39.25
C GLU A 208 8.82 -15.06 -38.22
N ASP A 209 9.99 -15.65 -38.49
CA ASP A 209 11.15 -15.57 -37.62
C ASP A 209 11.82 -14.19 -37.64
N GLU A 210 11.96 -13.57 -38.81
CA GLU A 210 12.51 -12.21 -38.96
C GLU A 210 11.55 -11.14 -38.45
N LYS A 211 10.24 -11.34 -38.64
CA LYS A 211 9.20 -10.51 -38.05
C LYS A 211 9.31 -10.49 -36.53
N ARG A 212 9.47 -11.66 -35.90
CA ARG A 212 9.61 -11.78 -34.45
C ARG A 212 10.90 -11.10 -33.96
N ALA A 213 12.03 -11.38 -34.59
CA ALA A 213 13.31 -10.75 -34.24
C ALA A 213 13.25 -9.21 -34.38
N SER A 214 12.60 -8.71 -35.43
CA SER A 214 12.41 -7.28 -35.65
C SER A 214 11.49 -6.67 -34.59
N ALA A 215 10.37 -7.31 -34.28
CA ALA A 215 9.46 -6.84 -33.22
C ALA A 215 10.10 -6.89 -31.82
N GLU A 216 10.94 -7.89 -31.52
CA GLU A 216 11.69 -7.97 -30.27
C GLU A 216 12.68 -6.81 -30.10
N ARG A 217 13.32 -6.35 -31.19
CA ARG A 217 14.15 -5.14 -31.15
C ARG A 217 13.36 -3.91 -30.72
N TYR A 218 12.07 -3.85 -31.05
CA TYR A 218 11.12 -2.81 -30.62
C TYR A 218 10.57 -2.99 -29.19
N GLY A 219 10.97 -4.06 -28.50
CA GLY A 219 10.57 -4.33 -27.12
C GLY A 219 9.30 -5.19 -26.97
N VAL A 220 8.82 -5.81 -28.06
CA VAL A 220 7.75 -6.82 -27.99
C VAL A 220 8.33 -8.09 -27.34
N VAL A 221 7.59 -8.69 -26.41
CA VAL A 221 8.03 -9.90 -25.70
C VAL A 221 7.17 -11.10 -26.11
N TYR A 222 7.82 -12.13 -26.66
CA TYR A 222 7.22 -13.41 -26.99
C TYR A 222 7.56 -14.46 -25.93
N VAL A 223 6.59 -15.30 -25.59
CA VAL A 223 6.76 -16.37 -24.60
C VAL A 223 6.43 -17.72 -25.24
N PHE A 224 7.29 -18.72 -25.02
CA PHE A 224 7.07 -20.11 -25.42
C PHE A 224 6.30 -20.86 -24.32
N ARG A 225 5.38 -21.75 -24.71
CA ARG A 225 4.75 -22.66 -23.75
C ARG A 225 5.77 -23.70 -23.29
N LYS A 226 5.67 -24.15 -22.02
CA LYS A 226 6.60 -25.11 -21.39
C LYS A 226 6.80 -26.41 -22.22
N ASN A 227 5.80 -26.83 -22.98
CA ASN A 227 5.85 -28.05 -23.81
C ASN A 227 6.51 -27.83 -25.19
N GLU A 228 6.92 -26.61 -25.53
CA GLU A 228 7.59 -26.28 -26.79
C GLU A 228 9.10 -26.00 -26.63
N MET A 229 9.61 -25.86 -25.40
CA MET A 229 11.03 -25.64 -25.13
C MET A 229 11.90 -26.84 -25.55
N VAL A 230 11.38 -28.07 -25.40
CA VAL A 230 12.07 -29.32 -25.74
C VAL A 230 12.44 -29.42 -27.24
N ARG A 231 11.78 -28.66 -28.13
CA ARG A 231 12.11 -28.65 -29.57
C ARG A 231 13.16 -27.62 -29.98
N LYS A 232 13.53 -26.67 -29.10
CA LYS A 232 14.42 -25.54 -29.44
C LYS A 232 15.81 -25.59 -28.83
N ASP A 233 16.09 -26.58 -27.97
CA ASP A 233 17.44 -26.83 -27.43
C ASP A 233 18.46 -27.31 -28.50
N LEU A 234 18.08 -27.34 -29.78
CA LEU A 234 18.95 -27.65 -30.93
C LEU A 234 19.34 -26.42 -31.78
N SER A 235 19.00 -25.19 -31.36
CA SER A 235 19.45 -23.97 -32.05
C SER A 235 20.32 -23.09 -31.13
N PRO A 236 21.60 -22.82 -31.49
CA PRO A 236 22.54 -22.14 -30.62
C PRO A 236 22.31 -20.63 -30.68
N THR A 237 21.54 -20.09 -29.73
CA THR A 237 21.53 -18.65 -29.49
C THR A 237 22.24 -18.36 -28.17
N LEU A 238 23.49 -17.96 -28.35
CA LEU A 238 24.43 -17.31 -27.44
C LEU A 238 23.71 -16.47 -26.37
N PHE A 239 23.59 -17.00 -25.15
CA PHE A 239 23.75 -16.30 -23.88
C PHE A 239 23.72 -17.36 -22.77
N GLY A 240 24.82 -18.11 -22.65
CA GLY A 240 25.13 -18.90 -21.47
C GLY A 240 26.21 -18.17 -20.68
N SER A 241 25.80 -17.40 -19.68
CA SER A 241 26.69 -16.99 -18.59
C SER A 241 26.78 -18.15 -17.60
N GLY A 242 27.95 -18.77 -17.51
CA GLY A 242 28.30 -19.77 -16.50
C GLY A 242 29.81 -19.88 -16.41
N GLN A 243 30.36 -19.31 -15.34
CA GLN A 243 31.77 -19.34 -14.97
C GLN A 243 32.23 -20.73 -14.51
N GLU A 244 33.57 -20.86 -14.42
CA GLU A 244 34.36 -21.75 -13.56
C GLU A 244 34.81 -23.11 -14.12
N GLU A 245 35.88 -23.05 -14.92
CA GLU A 245 36.99 -24.02 -14.83
C GLU A 245 38.20 -23.30 -14.22
N ASN A 246 38.66 -23.75 -13.06
CA ASN A 246 40.08 -24.11 -12.86
C ASN A 246 40.29 -24.81 -11.51
N ASN A 247 41.14 -25.84 -11.59
CA ASN A 247 41.75 -26.66 -10.54
C ASN A 247 42.05 -25.96 -9.22
#